data_AF-A0A8J3Z6K5-F1
#
_entry.id   AF-A0A8J3Z6K5-F1
#
_cell.length_a   1.000
_cell.length_b   1.000
_cell.length_c   1.000
_cell.angle_alpha   90.00
_cell.angle_beta   90.00
_cell.angle_gamma   90.00
#
_symmetry.space_group_name_H-M   'P 1'
#
loop_
_entity.id
_entity.type
_entity.pdbx_description
1 polymer ?
#
loop_
_entity_poly.entity_id
_entity_poly.type
_entity_poly.pdbx_seq_one_letter_code
_entity_poly.pdbx_strand_id
1 'polypeptide(L)'
;MRPIDMSELVAGAQWWRATTTWRKDFHNADYRTLAAENPHGAFLDDWWAGFLPRLAAWKALRPVPHSEVTARLLDNREDLAAAWHQVCVPVRDDDIAAVTWGQVRGFPEIVARLKPTQSRSPVFASKFCHFLLPRIFPVVDSWAVSGAGTYEGYFTLIKETWEATPVDLQTRLIAGLTCLVEDGGDTLFRGFPYATKITELALIGRKHARRA
;
A
#
# COMPACT_ATOMS: atom_id res chain seq x y z
N MET A 1 -12.49 -16.77 -2.22
CA MET A 1 -12.13 -15.80 -1.17
C MET A 1 -13.37 -15.30 -0.44
N ARG A 2 -13.28 -14.94 0.86
CA ARG A 2 -14.46 -14.49 1.63
C ARG A 2 -14.73 -12.99 1.37
N PRO A 3 -15.95 -12.60 0.95
CA PRO A 3 -16.31 -11.20 0.72
C PRO A 3 -16.15 -10.37 2.00
N ILE A 4 -15.91 -9.07 1.84
CA ILE A 4 -15.80 -8.12 2.95
C ILE A 4 -17.20 -7.86 3.53
N ASP A 5 -17.28 -7.80 4.86
CA ASP A 5 -18.46 -7.31 5.57
C ASP A 5 -18.23 -5.87 6.07
N MET A 6 -19.29 -5.06 6.15
CA MET A 6 -19.24 -3.72 6.72
C MET A 6 -18.73 -3.71 8.17
N SER A 7 -19.12 -4.70 8.97
CA SER A 7 -18.65 -4.85 10.36
C SER A 7 -17.13 -5.03 10.44
N GLU A 8 -16.51 -5.68 9.44
CA GLU A 8 -15.07 -5.88 9.38
C GLU A 8 -14.34 -4.57 9.05
N LEU A 9 -14.88 -3.77 8.12
CA LEU A 9 -14.35 -2.42 7.84
C LEU A 9 -14.43 -1.53 9.10
N VAL A 10 -15.58 -1.52 9.78
CA VAL A 10 -15.79 -0.72 10.99
C VAL A 10 -14.85 -1.15 12.11
N ALA A 11 -14.73 -2.45 12.38
CA ALA A 11 -13.82 -2.98 13.39
C ALA A 11 -12.36 -2.65 13.06
N GLY A 12 -11.96 -2.75 11.79
CA GLY A 12 -10.62 -2.38 11.32
C GLY A 12 -10.32 -0.89 11.51
N ALA A 13 -11.26 -0.03 11.15
CA ALA A 13 -11.15 1.42 11.33
C ALA A 13 -11.06 1.81 12.82
N GLN A 14 -11.85 1.16 13.68
CA GLN A 14 -11.79 1.36 15.14
C GLN A 14 -10.43 0.94 15.68
N TRP A 15 -9.96 -0.26 15.31
CA TRP A 15 -8.65 -0.76 15.72
C TRP A 15 -7.53 0.18 15.29
N TRP A 16 -7.56 0.68 14.04
CA TRP A 16 -6.58 1.62 13.51
C TRP A 16 -6.49 2.87 14.39
N ARG A 17 -7.63 3.48 14.68
CA ARG A 17 -7.74 4.72 15.47
C ARG A 17 -7.33 4.54 16.93
N ALA A 18 -7.56 3.36 17.50
CA ALA A 18 -7.29 3.08 18.90
C ALA A 18 -5.84 2.59 19.14
N THR A 19 -5.26 1.86 18.18
CA THR A 19 -4.03 1.09 18.41
C THR A 19 -2.81 1.69 17.74
N THR A 20 -3.00 2.43 16.65
CA THR A 20 -1.88 3.00 15.89
C THR A 20 -1.64 4.47 16.27
N THR A 21 -0.42 4.94 16.08
CA THR A 21 -0.08 6.37 16.15
C THR A 21 -0.21 7.07 14.79
N TRP A 22 -0.74 6.36 13.78
CA TRP A 22 -0.96 6.94 12.46
C TRP A 22 -2.13 7.90 12.47
N ARG A 23 -2.20 8.76 11.45
CA ARG A 23 -3.31 9.67 11.27
C ARG A 23 -4.63 8.88 11.15
N LYS A 24 -5.70 9.47 11.69
CA LYS A 24 -7.05 8.88 11.73
C LYS A 24 -7.76 8.90 10.37
N ASP A 25 -7.12 9.53 9.37
CA ASP A 25 -7.56 9.66 7.98
C ASP A 25 -7.11 8.48 7.10
N PHE A 26 -6.58 7.41 7.70
CA PHE A 26 -6.11 6.21 7.00
C PHE A 26 -5.08 6.51 5.90
N HIS A 27 -4.22 7.51 6.14
CA HIS A 27 -3.19 8.02 5.21
C HIS A 27 -3.72 8.87 4.04
N ASN A 28 -4.97 9.35 4.08
CA ASN A 28 -5.53 10.22 3.04
C ASN A 28 -4.61 11.40 2.66
N ALA A 29 -4.14 12.15 3.66
CA ALA A 29 -3.27 13.30 3.42
C ALA A 29 -1.87 12.89 2.90
N ASP A 30 -1.36 11.73 3.33
CA ASP A 30 -0.10 11.19 2.83
C ASP A 30 -0.25 10.83 1.35
N TYR A 31 -1.33 10.17 0.93
CA TYR A 31 -1.59 9.84 -0.47
C TYR A 31 -1.67 11.08 -1.36
N ARG A 32 -2.32 12.14 -0.89
CA ARG A 32 -2.38 13.43 -1.60
C ARG A 32 -0.98 14.01 -1.84
N THR A 33 -0.12 13.92 -0.82
CA THR A 33 1.25 14.43 -0.90
C THR A 33 2.11 13.58 -1.83
N LEU A 34 2.08 12.26 -1.67
CA LEU A 34 2.87 11.32 -2.47
C LEU A 34 2.52 11.39 -3.96
N ALA A 35 1.24 11.57 -4.30
CA ALA A 35 0.80 11.73 -5.68
C ALA A 35 1.37 12.99 -6.36
N ALA A 36 1.68 14.04 -5.60
CA ALA A 36 2.24 15.29 -6.11
C ALA A 36 3.78 15.26 -6.21
N GLU A 37 4.46 14.52 -5.33
CA GLU A 37 5.93 14.52 -5.23
C GLU A 37 6.63 13.76 -6.37
N ASN A 38 6.01 12.71 -6.93
CA ASN A 38 6.62 11.94 -8.01
C ASN A 38 5.60 11.33 -8.99
N PRO A 39 4.84 12.17 -9.73
CA PRO A 39 3.77 11.70 -10.62
C PRO A 39 4.28 10.89 -11.83
N HIS A 40 5.59 10.89 -12.09
CA HIS A 40 6.18 10.30 -13.30
C HIS A 40 7.26 9.25 -13.03
N GLY A 41 7.56 8.94 -11.77
CA GLY A 41 8.58 7.94 -11.41
C GLY A 41 10.01 8.39 -11.69
N ALA A 42 10.30 9.68 -11.51
CA ALA A 42 11.66 10.19 -11.56
C ALA A 42 12.36 9.91 -10.21
N PHE A 43 13.22 8.90 -10.17
CA PHE A 43 13.92 8.44 -8.95
C PHE A 43 15.19 9.26 -8.64
N LEU A 44 15.06 10.59 -8.67
CA LEU A 44 16.15 11.57 -8.49
C LEU A 44 16.55 11.75 -7.03
N ASP A 45 17.73 12.34 -6.80
CA ASP A 45 18.30 12.54 -5.46
C ASP A 45 17.41 13.40 -4.55
N ASP A 46 16.90 14.53 -5.05
CA ASP A 46 16.05 15.44 -4.26
C ASP A 46 14.72 14.78 -3.87
N TRP A 47 14.12 14.01 -4.77
CA TRP A 47 12.94 13.20 -4.45
C TRP A 47 13.27 12.15 -3.38
N TRP A 48 14.38 11.43 -3.57
CA TRP A 48 14.79 10.37 -2.65
C TRP A 48 15.05 10.91 -1.23
N ALA A 49 15.65 12.10 -1.12
CA ALA A 49 15.90 12.76 0.15
C ALA A 49 14.61 13.03 0.96
N GLY A 50 13.50 13.34 0.28
CA GLY A 50 12.17 13.48 0.91
C GLY A 50 11.45 12.15 1.14
N PHE A 51 11.63 11.18 0.25
CA PHE A 51 10.93 9.90 0.27
C PHE A 51 11.49 8.91 1.31
N LEU A 52 12.82 8.83 1.45
CA LEU A 52 13.48 7.89 2.35
C LEU A 52 13.08 8.06 3.83
N PRO A 53 12.98 9.28 4.40
CA PRO A 53 12.47 9.48 5.76
C PRO A 53 11.04 8.94 5.95
N ARG A 54 10.16 9.05 4.94
CA ARG A 54 8.79 8.50 5.02
C ARG A 54 8.80 6.97 5.12
N LEU A 55 9.64 6.30 4.30
CA LEU A 55 9.83 4.86 4.40
C LEU A 55 10.37 4.42 5.76
N ALA A 56 11.32 5.19 6.31
CA ALA A 56 11.88 4.95 7.63
C ALA A 56 10.81 5.05 8.73
N ALA A 57 9.95 6.07 8.67
CA ALA A 57 8.83 6.26 9.60
C ALA A 57 7.87 5.06 9.60
N TRP A 58 7.65 4.45 8.43
CA TRP A 58 6.87 3.21 8.29
C TRP A 58 7.66 1.95 8.65
N LYS A 59 8.84 2.08 9.25
CA LYS A 59 9.74 0.97 9.65
C LYS A 59 10.15 0.06 8.48
N ALA A 60 10.07 0.53 7.24
CA ALA A 60 10.36 -0.28 6.04
C ALA A 60 11.85 -0.65 5.94
N LEU A 61 12.73 0.19 6.48
CA LEU A 61 14.18 0.06 6.33
C LEU A 61 14.83 -0.93 7.31
N ARG A 62 14.18 -1.28 8.43
CA ARG A 62 14.83 -2.09 9.48
C ARG A 62 15.25 -3.48 8.98
N PRO A 63 16.42 -4.01 9.39
CA PRO A 63 17.48 -3.38 10.19
C PRO A 63 18.53 -2.63 9.36
N VAL A 64 18.29 -2.42 8.06
CA VAL A 64 19.27 -1.90 7.09
C VAL A 64 19.41 -0.38 7.24
N PRO A 65 20.64 0.17 7.23
CA PRO A 65 20.87 1.61 7.35
C PRO A 65 20.45 2.37 6.09
N HIS A 66 20.16 3.66 6.26
CA HIS A 66 19.73 4.57 5.18
C HIS A 66 20.77 4.68 4.06
N SER A 67 22.05 4.73 4.40
CA SER A 67 23.16 4.85 3.45
C SER A 67 23.26 3.65 2.52
N GLU A 68 23.04 2.44 3.04
CA GLU A 68 23.09 1.21 2.24
C GLU A 68 21.91 1.12 1.26
N VAL A 69 20.69 1.45 1.70
CA VAL A 69 19.52 1.49 0.79
C VAL A 69 19.69 2.59 -0.26
N THR A 70 20.28 3.73 0.12
CA THR A 70 20.58 4.82 -0.82
C THR A 70 21.60 4.41 -1.87
N ALA A 71 22.71 3.79 -1.48
CA ALA A 71 23.71 3.28 -2.43
C ALA A 71 23.08 2.33 -3.44
N ARG A 72 22.24 1.40 -2.97
CA ARG A 72 21.54 0.45 -3.85
C ARG A 72 20.52 1.12 -4.77
N LEU A 73 19.84 2.18 -4.31
CA LEU A 73 18.96 2.96 -5.17
C LEU A 73 19.76 3.64 -6.29
N LEU A 74 20.94 4.18 -5.99
CA LEU A 74 21.83 4.74 -7.02
C LEU A 74 22.24 3.66 -8.04
N ASP A 75 22.64 2.49 -7.56
CA ASP A 75 23.06 1.36 -8.40
C ASP A 75 21.94 0.79 -9.27
N ASN A 76 20.67 0.94 -8.87
CA ASN A 76 19.50 0.37 -9.57
C ASN A 76 18.58 1.46 -10.15
N ARG A 77 19.01 2.72 -10.20
CA ARG A 77 18.16 3.87 -10.56
C ARG A 77 17.56 3.72 -11.96
N GLU A 78 18.39 3.35 -12.93
CA GLU A 78 17.97 3.19 -14.32
C GLU A 78 16.98 2.03 -14.47
N ASP A 79 17.29 0.87 -13.88
CA ASP A 79 16.39 -0.29 -13.85
C ASP A 79 15.03 0.05 -13.20
N LEU A 80 15.06 0.84 -12.13
CA LEU A 80 13.86 1.25 -11.41
C LEU A 80 12.98 2.18 -12.26
N ALA A 81 13.59 3.17 -12.94
CA ALA A 81 12.92 4.05 -13.88
C ALA A 81 12.33 3.29 -15.07
N ALA A 82 13.12 2.41 -15.68
CA ALA A 82 12.68 1.57 -16.79
C ALA A 82 11.50 0.68 -16.39
N ALA A 83 11.60 -0.01 -15.25
CA ALA A 83 10.53 -0.85 -14.74
C ALA A 83 9.26 -0.03 -14.46
N TRP A 84 9.37 1.15 -13.85
CA TRP A 84 8.23 2.05 -13.63
C TRP A 84 7.52 2.43 -14.95
N HIS A 85 8.27 2.87 -15.95
CA HIS A 85 7.69 3.24 -17.24
C HIS A 85 7.09 2.04 -17.98
N GLN A 86 7.69 0.87 -17.86
CA GLN A 86 7.23 -0.34 -18.54
C GLN A 86 5.98 -0.93 -17.88
N VAL A 87 5.89 -0.96 -16.54
CA VAL A 87 4.85 -1.72 -15.84
C VAL A 87 3.86 -0.87 -15.03
N CYS A 88 4.28 0.29 -14.52
CA CYS A 88 3.43 1.13 -13.67
C CYS A 88 2.69 2.20 -14.48
N VAL A 89 3.36 2.88 -15.40
CA VAL A 89 2.74 3.94 -16.22
C VAL A 89 1.50 3.45 -16.99
N PRO A 90 1.50 2.25 -17.62
CA PRO A 90 0.33 1.78 -18.37
C PRO A 90 -0.92 1.57 -17.54
N VAL A 91 -0.78 1.36 -16.22
CA VAL A 91 -1.88 1.02 -15.29
C VAL A 91 -2.02 2.04 -14.16
N ARG A 92 -1.38 3.21 -14.27
CA ARG A 92 -1.27 4.17 -13.16
C ARG A 92 -2.62 4.75 -12.71
N ASP A 93 -3.57 4.80 -13.64
CA ASP A 93 -4.90 5.36 -13.45
C ASP A 93 -5.94 4.27 -13.09
N ASP A 94 -5.51 3.00 -13.08
CA ASP A 94 -6.32 1.83 -12.74
C ASP A 94 -6.36 1.56 -11.22
N ASP A 95 -7.04 0.48 -10.84
CA ASP A 95 -7.01 -0.09 -9.51
C ASP A 95 -6.54 -1.56 -9.54
N ILE A 96 -6.31 -2.13 -8.36
CA ILE A 96 -5.87 -3.52 -8.22
C ILE A 96 -6.83 -4.54 -8.88
N ALA A 97 -8.11 -4.20 -9.06
CA ALA A 97 -9.10 -5.07 -9.70
C ALA A 97 -8.88 -5.15 -11.22
N ALA A 98 -8.33 -4.12 -11.85
CA ALA A 98 -8.06 -4.10 -13.29
C ALA A 98 -6.72 -4.74 -13.70
N VAL A 99 -5.84 -5.07 -12.75
CA VAL A 99 -4.49 -5.58 -13.04
C VAL A 99 -4.23 -6.99 -12.48
N THR A 100 -3.30 -7.70 -13.12
CA THR A 100 -2.76 -8.98 -12.65
C THR A 100 -1.37 -8.80 -12.09
N TRP A 101 -0.94 -9.68 -11.18
CA TRP A 101 0.42 -9.65 -10.65
C TRP A 101 1.47 -9.74 -11.77
N GLY A 102 1.24 -10.60 -12.77
CA GLY A 102 2.14 -10.76 -13.92
C GLY A 102 2.40 -9.47 -14.69
N GLN A 103 1.43 -8.57 -14.77
CA GLN A 103 1.59 -7.27 -15.42
C GLN A 103 2.47 -6.31 -14.62
N VAL A 104 2.42 -6.36 -13.29
CA VAL A 104 3.03 -5.33 -12.43
C VAL A 104 4.28 -5.81 -11.67
N ARG A 105 4.54 -7.13 -11.60
CA ARG A 105 5.60 -7.72 -10.75
C ARG A 105 7.01 -7.23 -11.03
N GLY A 106 7.30 -6.78 -12.26
CA GLY A 106 8.63 -6.34 -12.65
C GLY A 106 9.15 -5.18 -11.80
N PHE A 107 8.27 -4.26 -11.39
CA PHE A 107 8.67 -3.12 -10.56
C PHE A 107 8.97 -3.53 -9.10
N PRO A 108 8.08 -4.23 -8.37
CA PRO A 108 8.40 -4.77 -7.06
C PRO A 108 9.66 -5.65 -7.01
N GLU A 109 9.96 -6.39 -8.08
CA GLU A 109 11.18 -7.21 -8.19
C GLU A 109 12.46 -6.36 -8.20
N ILE A 110 12.47 -5.22 -8.91
CA ILE A 110 13.58 -4.26 -8.84
C ILE A 110 13.65 -3.62 -7.46
N VAL A 111 12.51 -3.15 -6.94
CA VAL A 111 12.43 -2.52 -5.62
C VAL A 111 12.98 -3.44 -4.52
N ALA A 112 12.70 -4.74 -4.58
CA ALA A 112 13.21 -5.70 -3.60
C ALA A 112 14.75 -5.77 -3.54
N ARG A 113 15.46 -5.40 -4.63
CA ARG A 113 16.94 -5.37 -4.68
C ARG A 113 17.53 -4.22 -3.86
N LEU A 114 16.74 -3.17 -3.61
CA LEU A 114 17.19 -1.97 -2.89
C LEU A 114 17.44 -2.24 -1.41
N LYS A 115 16.81 -3.27 -0.84
CA LYS A 115 17.01 -3.65 0.56
C LYS A 115 17.51 -5.10 0.66
N PRO A 116 18.77 -5.32 1.04
CA PRO A 116 19.31 -6.65 1.23
C PRO A 116 18.71 -7.23 2.51
N THR A 117 17.89 -8.27 2.37
CA THR A 117 17.31 -8.97 3.50
C THR A 117 17.61 -10.45 3.41
N GLN A 118 18.05 -11.04 4.53
CA GLN A 118 18.30 -12.48 4.63
C GLN A 118 17.00 -13.29 4.43
N SER A 119 15.87 -12.74 4.88
CA SER A 119 14.54 -13.25 4.55
C SER A 119 13.97 -12.45 3.38
N ARG A 120 13.31 -13.10 2.41
CA ARG A 120 12.61 -12.43 1.29
C ARG A 120 11.32 -11.72 1.75
N SER A 121 11.41 -10.91 2.80
CA SER A 121 10.27 -10.22 3.39
C SER A 121 9.68 -9.21 2.40
N PRO A 122 8.37 -9.26 2.14
CA PRO A 122 7.73 -8.33 1.20
C PRO A 122 7.49 -6.92 1.79
N VAL A 123 7.84 -6.67 3.05
CA VAL A 123 7.49 -5.44 3.77
C VAL A 123 8.11 -4.19 3.13
N PHE A 124 9.39 -4.25 2.76
CA PHE A 124 10.05 -3.09 2.13
C PHE A 124 9.48 -2.81 0.75
N ALA A 125 9.46 -3.84 -0.12
CA ALA A 125 8.95 -3.70 -1.47
C ALA A 125 7.49 -3.23 -1.49
N SER A 126 6.65 -3.79 -0.62
CA SER A 126 5.25 -3.38 -0.55
C SER A 126 5.05 -1.94 -0.10
N LYS A 127 5.78 -1.45 0.90
CA LYS A 127 5.67 -0.05 1.36
C LYS A 127 6.17 0.93 0.31
N PHE A 128 7.31 0.63 -0.31
CA PHE A 128 7.86 1.45 -1.40
C PHE A 128 6.89 1.52 -2.58
N CYS A 129 6.41 0.37 -3.06
CA CYS A 129 5.49 0.31 -4.19
C CYS A 129 4.14 0.97 -3.86
N HIS A 130 3.62 0.74 -2.65
CA HIS A 130 2.37 1.36 -2.20
C HIS A 130 2.45 2.87 -2.13
N PHE A 131 3.58 3.46 -1.74
CA PHE A 131 3.70 4.93 -1.71
C PHE A 131 3.65 5.56 -3.09
N LEU A 132 4.10 4.85 -4.12
CA LEU A 132 4.11 5.37 -5.48
C LEU A 132 2.80 5.10 -6.23
N LEU A 133 2.20 3.93 -6.01
CA LEU A 133 0.98 3.54 -6.71
C LEU A 133 0.02 2.76 -5.78
N PRO A 134 -0.59 3.44 -4.79
CA PRO A 134 -1.32 2.80 -3.70
C PRO A 134 -2.60 2.07 -4.15
N ARG A 135 -3.18 2.50 -5.28
CA ARG A 135 -4.37 1.88 -5.89
C ARG A 135 -4.10 0.48 -6.44
N ILE A 136 -2.84 0.19 -6.76
CA ILE A 136 -2.39 -1.07 -7.36
C ILE A 136 -1.66 -1.94 -6.34
N PHE A 137 -0.70 -1.36 -5.63
CA PHE A 137 0.19 -2.10 -4.75
C PHE A 137 -0.31 -2.05 -3.31
N PRO A 138 -0.80 -3.17 -2.73
CA PRO A 138 -1.20 -3.17 -1.34
C PRO A 138 0.03 -3.18 -0.43
N VAL A 139 -0.12 -2.62 0.77
CA VAL A 139 0.96 -2.57 1.77
C VAL A 139 0.92 -3.80 2.66
N VAL A 140 2.05 -4.51 2.78
CA VAL A 140 2.16 -5.62 3.74
C VAL A 140 2.55 -5.06 5.10
N ASP A 141 1.64 -5.22 6.08
CA ASP A 141 1.93 -5.05 7.49
C ASP A 141 1.81 -6.40 8.20
N SER A 142 2.94 -7.01 8.55
CA SER A 142 2.97 -8.32 9.22
C SER A 142 2.37 -8.30 10.63
N TRP A 143 2.27 -7.12 11.25
CA TRP A 143 1.66 -6.96 12.56
C TRP A 143 0.13 -6.91 12.44
N ALA A 144 -0.36 -6.27 11.39
CA ALA A 144 -1.79 -6.08 11.13
C ALA A 144 -2.42 -7.24 10.34
N VAL A 145 -1.67 -7.90 9.45
CA VAL A 145 -2.17 -8.99 8.58
C VAL A 145 -1.22 -10.18 8.62
N SER A 146 -1.76 -11.36 8.92
CA SER A 146 -1.04 -12.65 8.90
C SER A 146 -1.43 -13.43 7.65
N GLY A 147 -0.47 -14.05 6.95
CA GLY A 147 -0.76 -15.17 6.05
C GLY A 147 -0.19 -15.15 4.63
N ALA A 148 0.32 -14.03 4.12
CA ALA A 148 0.90 -13.99 2.77
C ALA A 148 2.43 -14.08 2.85
N GLY A 149 2.98 -15.28 2.70
CA GLY A 149 4.43 -15.53 2.76
C GLY A 149 5.25 -14.80 1.67
N THR A 150 4.59 -14.31 0.60
CA THR A 150 5.19 -13.56 -0.51
C THR A 150 4.39 -12.30 -0.83
N TYR A 151 5.00 -11.36 -1.56
CA TYR A 151 4.27 -10.16 -1.97
C TYR A 151 3.13 -10.48 -2.95
N GLU A 152 3.38 -11.37 -3.92
CA GLU A 152 2.38 -11.91 -4.83
C GLU A 152 1.19 -12.51 -4.08
N GLY A 153 1.45 -13.37 -3.09
CA GLY A 153 0.38 -13.98 -2.30
C GLY A 153 -0.47 -12.93 -1.59
N TYR A 154 0.13 -11.82 -1.16
CA TYR A 154 -0.61 -10.73 -0.52
C TYR A 154 -1.39 -9.90 -1.54
N PHE A 155 -0.79 -9.61 -2.69
CA PHE A 155 -1.46 -8.94 -3.81
C PHE A 155 -2.72 -9.71 -4.23
N THR A 156 -2.58 -11.02 -4.46
CA THR A 156 -3.69 -11.91 -4.81
C THR A 156 -4.74 -11.96 -3.70
N LEU A 157 -4.33 -12.07 -2.43
CA LEU A 157 -5.25 -12.03 -1.29
C LEU A 157 -6.12 -10.77 -1.31
N ILE A 158 -5.52 -9.59 -1.52
CA ILE A 158 -6.24 -8.32 -1.54
C ILE A 158 -7.17 -8.24 -2.74
N LYS A 159 -6.65 -8.51 -3.94
CA LYS A 159 -7.40 -8.48 -5.20
C LYS A 159 -8.62 -9.39 -5.14
N GLU A 160 -8.42 -10.67 -4.82
CA GLU A 160 -9.50 -11.65 -4.80
C GLU A 160 -10.50 -11.40 -3.65
N THR A 161 -10.07 -10.80 -2.53
CA THR A 161 -11.02 -10.39 -1.47
C THR A 161 -11.93 -9.26 -1.97
N TRP A 162 -11.36 -8.27 -2.66
CA TRP A 162 -12.13 -7.18 -3.24
C TRP A 162 -13.09 -7.68 -4.33
N GLU A 163 -12.59 -8.48 -5.27
CA GLU A 163 -13.39 -9.05 -6.37
C GLU A 163 -14.49 -10.00 -5.90
N ALA A 164 -14.27 -10.74 -4.81
CA ALA A 164 -15.31 -11.58 -4.21
C ALA A 164 -16.43 -10.77 -3.54
N THR A 165 -16.21 -9.47 -3.28
CA THR A 165 -17.21 -8.61 -2.63
C THR A 165 -18.20 -8.08 -3.67
N PRO A 166 -19.52 -8.27 -3.48
CA PRO A 166 -20.54 -7.78 -4.42
C PRO A 166 -20.45 -6.26 -4.68
N VAL A 167 -20.76 -5.83 -5.91
CA VAL A 167 -20.60 -4.41 -6.35
C VAL A 167 -21.46 -3.44 -5.52
N ASP A 168 -22.66 -3.83 -5.13
CA ASP A 168 -23.52 -3.05 -4.24
C ASP A 168 -22.89 -2.87 -2.85
N LEU A 169 -22.25 -3.93 -2.35
CA LEU A 169 -21.52 -3.88 -1.08
C LEU A 169 -20.21 -3.08 -1.20
N GLN A 170 -19.47 -3.19 -2.30
CA GLN A 170 -18.30 -2.34 -2.58
C GLN A 170 -18.69 -0.86 -2.54
N THR A 171 -19.80 -0.49 -3.18
CA THR A 171 -20.34 0.89 -3.18
C THR A 171 -20.63 1.37 -1.76
N ARG A 172 -21.25 0.53 -0.93
CA ARG A 172 -21.53 0.83 0.48
C ARG A 172 -20.26 0.96 1.31
N LEU A 173 -19.26 0.09 1.10
CA LEU A 173 -17.96 0.13 1.79
C LEU A 173 -17.19 1.40 1.44
N ILE A 174 -17.22 1.82 0.17
CA ILE A 174 -16.63 3.08 -0.30
C ILE A 174 -17.31 4.27 0.38
N ALA A 175 -18.64 4.31 0.39
CA ALA A 175 -19.39 5.37 1.08
C ALA A 175 -19.06 5.39 2.59
N GLY A 176 -19.03 4.23 3.24
CA GLY A 176 -18.69 4.10 4.66
C GLY A 176 -17.29 4.61 4.98
N LEU A 177 -16.27 4.24 4.19
CA LEU A 177 -14.91 4.74 4.37
C LEU A 177 -14.81 6.25 4.12
N THR A 178 -15.54 6.75 3.12
CA THR A 178 -15.58 8.19 2.81
C THR A 178 -16.11 8.97 4.00
N CYS A 179 -17.27 8.57 4.56
CA CYS A 179 -17.80 9.20 5.77
C CYS A 179 -16.79 9.13 6.93
N LEU A 180 -16.13 7.99 7.14
CA LEU A 180 -15.14 7.86 8.21
C LEU A 180 -13.97 8.87 8.07
N VAL A 181 -13.51 9.16 6.85
CA VAL A 181 -12.44 10.15 6.62
C VAL A 181 -12.97 11.57 6.78
N GLU A 182 -14.13 11.87 6.20
CA GLU A 182 -14.72 13.21 6.17
C GLU A 182 -15.25 13.66 7.54
N ASP A 183 -15.75 12.73 8.37
CA ASP A 183 -16.08 12.99 9.79
C ASP A 183 -14.84 13.45 10.59
N GLY A 184 -13.64 13.15 10.11
CA GLY A 184 -12.37 13.61 10.65
C GLY A 184 -11.99 15.04 10.24
N GLY A 185 -12.77 15.68 9.37
CA GLY A 185 -12.57 17.05 8.89
C GLY A 185 -11.68 17.20 7.65
N ASP A 186 -11.32 16.11 6.97
CA ASP A 186 -10.53 16.15 5.72
C ASP A 186 -11.34 15.65 4.53
N THR A 187 -11.19 16.28 3.37
CA THR A 187 -11.82 15.82 2.13
C THR A 187 -11.07 14.61 1.58
N LEU A 188 -11.79 13.58 1.20
CA LEU A 188 -11.17 12.38 0.65
C LEU A 188 -10.44 12.70 -0.67
N PHE A 189 -9.18 12.31 -0.76
CA PHE A 189 -8.35 12.53 -1.93
C PHE A 189 -8.90 11.75 -3.14
N ARG A 190 -9.00 12.41 -4.30
CA ARG A 190 -9.53 11.76 -5.52
C ARG A 190 -8.78 10.48 -5.91
N GLY A 191 -7.47 10.43 -5.66
CA GLY A 191 -6.64 9.25 -5.93
C GLY A 191 -6.60 8.23 -4.79
N PHE A 192 -7.52 8.30 -3.82
CA PHE A 192 -7.53 7.43 -2.66
C PHE A 192 -7.68 5.95 -3.06
N PRO A 193 -6.90 5.04 -2.45
CA PRO A 193 -6.84 3.64 -2.87
C PRO A 193 -7.92 2.77 -2.23
N TYR A 194 -9.19 2.96 -2.63
CA TYR A 194 -10.34 2.28 -2.01
C TYR A 194 -10.17 0.76 -1.90
N ALA A 195 -9.92 0.06 -3.01
CA ALA A 195 -9.88 -1.39 -3.03
C ALA A 195 -8.80 -1.95 -2.08
N THR A 196 -7.58 -1.41 -2.13
CA THR A 196 -6.48 -1.89 -1.27
C THR A 196 -6.70 -1.48 0.19
N LYS A 197 -7.16 -0.25 0.47
CA LYS A 197 -7.35 0.25 1.84
C LYS A 197 -8.55 -0.37 2.55
N ILE A 198 -9.71 -0.48 1.89
CA ILE A 198 -10.91 -1.12 2.46
C ILE A 198 -10.59 -2.57 2.81
N THR A 199 -9.92 -3.28 1.90
CA THR A 199 -9.55 -4.67 2.13
C THR A 199 -8.54 -4.81 3.27
N GLU A 200 -7.53 -3.94 3.34
CA GLU A 200 -6.58 -3.90 4.45
C GLU A 200 -7.31 -3.71 5.80
N LEU A 201 -8.17 -2.69 5.91
CA LEU A 201 -8.93 -2.43 7.12
C LEU A 201 -9.86 -3.60 7.48
N ALA A 202 -10.54 -4.20 6.51
CA ALA A 202 -11.37 -5.37 6.76
C ALA A 202 -10.57 -6.58 7.26
N LEU A 203 -9.38 -6.82 6.72
CA LEU A 203 -8.48 -7.89 7.19
C LEU A 203 -7.98 -7.64 8.62
N ILE A 204 -7.69 -6.37 8.96
CA ILE A 204 -7.38 -5.96 10.33
C ILE A 204 -8.58 -6.25 11.25
N GLY A 205 -9.78 -5.81 10.86
CA GLY A 205 -11.01 -6.05 11.58
C GLY A 205 -11.25 -7.54 11.84
N ARG A 206 -11.11 -8.39 10.81
CA ARG A 206 -11.21 -9.85 10.95
C ARG A 206 -10.26 -10.43 11.98
N LYS A 207 -9.01 -9.97 11.97
CA LYS A 207 -7.96 -10.47 12.87
C LYS A 207 -8.20 -10.06 14.32
N HIS A 208 -8.67 -8.84 14.53
CA HIS A 208 -8.74 -8.22 15.85
C HIS A 208 -10.14 -8.24 16.49
N ALA A 209 -11.22 -8.43 15.72
CA ALA A 209 -12.58 -8.60 16.24
C ALA A 209 -12.78 -9.87 17.07
N ARG A 210 -11.90 -10.88 16.93
CA ARG A 210 -11.92 -12.10 17.76
C ARG A 210 -11.21 -11.96 19.11
N ARG A 211 -10.71 -10.77 19.45
CA ARG A 211 -9.95 -10.49 20.68
C ARG A 211 -10.58 -9.39 21.55
N ALA A 212 -11.72 -8.85 21.13
CA ALA A 212 -12.56 -7.95 21.92
C ALA A 212 -13.75 -8.74 22.47
#